data_AF-X1F7W5-F1
#
_entry.id   AF-X1F7W5-F1
#
_cell.length_a   1.000
_cell.length_b   1.000
_cell.length_c   1.000
_cell.angle_alpha   90.00
_cell.angle_beta   90.00
_cell.angle_gamma   90.00
#
_symmetry.space_group_name_H-M   'P 1'
#
loop_
_entity.id
_entity.type
_entity.pdbx_description
1 polymer ?
#
loop_
_entity_poly.entity_id
_entity_poly.type
_entity_poly.pdbx_seq_one_letter_code
_entity_poly.pdbx_strand_id
1 'polypeptide(L)'
;MEKPEVIFKEINPTKYEIEIKDAKHPYFLVLSENFNKNWKIYLNKKSLPENEHYIINGFANSWLIKEKGSYNLIIEYMPQKYMNFGILISSLTLFFSISFLFYDFIIGKKGNRVNK
;
A
#
# COMPACT_ATOMS: atom_id res chain seq x y z
N MET A 1 17.98 2.15 -28.90
CA MET A 1 17.86 1.30 -27.68
C MET A 1 16.56 0.54 -27.81
N GLU A 2 16.61 -0.77 -27.65
CA GLU A 2 15.43 -1.63 -27.68
C GLU A 2 14.77 -1.59 -26.29
N LYS A 3 13.47 -1.26 -26.25
CA LYS A 3 12.70 -1.23 -24.99
C LYS A 3 12.14 -2.63 -24.69
N PRO A 4 12.05 -3.03 -23.42
CA PRO A 4 11.39 -4.29 -23.08
C PRO A 4 9.90 -4.23 -23.45
N GLU A 5 9.31 -5.40 -23.68
CA GLU A 5 7.85 -5.54 -23.66
C GLU A 5 7.39 -5.47 -22.21
N VAL A 6 6.32 -4.70 -21.95
CA VAL A 6 5.77 -4.46 -20.62
C VAL A 6 4.30 -4.84 -20.64
N ILE A 7 3.93 -5.83 -19.85
CA ILE A 7 2.54 -6.21 -19.61
C ILE A 7 2.17 -5.70 -18.23
N PHE A 8 1.17 -4.83 -18.18
CA PHE A 8 0.73 -4.17 -16.97
C PHE A 8 -0.65 -4.68 -16.56
N LYS A 9 -0.80 -5.02 -15.28
CA LYS A 9 -2.06 -5.46 -14.69
C LYS A 9 -2.31 -4.71 -13.39
N GLU A 10 -3.38 -3.92 -13.38
CA GLU A 10 -3.90 -3.35 -12.15
C GLU A 10 -4.61 -4.44 -11.33
N ILE A 11 -4.13 -4.68 -10.11
CA ILE A 11 -4.78 -5.57 -9.15
C ILE A 11 -5.81 -4.77 -8.34
N ASN A 12 -5.44 -3.56 -7.94
CA ASN A 12 -6.30 -2.54 -7.33
C ASN A 12 -5.58 -1.17 -7.37
N PRO A 13 -6.22 -0.06 -6.95
CA PRO A 13 -5.62 1.28 -7.02
C PRO A 13 -4.31 1.49 -6.23
N THR A 14 -3.92 0.51 -5.40
CA THR A 14 -2.73 0.56 -4.56
C THR A 14 -1.73 -0.56 -4.88
N LYS A 15 -2.01 -1.38 -5.91
CA LYS A 15 -1.18 -2.53 -6.26
C LYS A 15 -1.25 -2.86 -7.75
N TYR A 16 -0.08 -2.95 -8.37
CA TYR A 16 0.09 -3.31 -9.77
C TYR A 16 1.05 -4.48 -9.91
N GLU A 17 0.76 -5.37 -10.84
CA GLU A 17 1.61 -6.47 -11.26
C GLU A 17 2.09 -6.20 -12.68
N ILE A 18 3.39 -6.33 -12.90
CA ILE A 18 4.05 -5.94 -14.13
C ILE A 18 4.95 -7.07 -14.56
N GLU A 19 4.70 -7.59 -15.75
CA GLU A 19 5.57 -8.57 -16.40
C GLU A 19 6.43 -7.85 -17.44
N ILE A 20 7.74 -8.03 -17.32
CA ILE A 20 8.75 -7.47 -18.21
C ILE A 20 9.30 -8.62 -19.05
N LYS A 21 9.36 -8.44 -20.37
CA LYS A 21 9.99 -9.41 -21.27
C LYS A 21 11.15 -8.79 -22.05
N ASP A 22 12.20 -9.59 -22.21
CA ASP A 22 13.36 -9.30 -23.05
C ASP A 22 14.05 -7.95 -22.76
N ALA A 23 14.21 -7.60 -21.49
CA ALA A 23 14.96 -6.41 -21.09
C ALA A 23 16.46 -6.56 -21.40
N LYS A 24 16.96 -5.80 -22.39
CA LYS A 24 18.38 -5.83 -22.81
C LYS A 24 19.24 -4.76 -22.14
N HIS A 25 18.65 -3.63 -21.79
CA HIS A 25 19.33 -2.45 -21.25
C HIS A 25 18.56 -1.87 -20.06
N PRO A 26 19.23 -1.12 -19.17
CA PRO A 26 18.53 -0.40 -18.12
C PRO A 26 17.49 0.56 -18.69
N TYR A 27 16.35 0.68 -18.01
CA TYR A 27 15.22 1.51 -18.44
C TYR A 27 14.51 2.13 -17.25
N PHE A 28 13.79 3.23 -17.50
CA PHE A 28 12.88 3.78 -16.52
C PHE A 28 11.50 3.14 -16.66
N LEU A 29 11.03 2.55 -15.57
CA LEU A 29 9.63 2.19 -15.43
C LEU A 29 8.89 3.38 -14.82
N VAL A 30 7.82 3.83 -15.47
CA VAL A 30 7.05 5.01 -15.03
C VAL A 30 5.66 4.56 -14.59
N LEU A 31 5.26 5.00 -13.40
CA LEU A 31 3.89 4.93 -12.92
C LEU A 31 3.32 6.36 -12.94
N SER A 32 2.29 6.57 -13.78
CA SER A 32 1.62 7.85 -14.01
C SER A 32 0.71 8.30 -12.85
N GLU A 33 1.11 8.01 -11.62
CA GLU A 33 0.49 8.46 -10.36
C GLU A 33 1.33 9.57 -9.76
N ASN A 34 0.70 10.44 -8.95
CA ASN A 34 1.40 11.49 -8.20
C ASN A 34 2.53 10.91 -7.34
N PHE A 35 3.69 11.56 -7.41
CA PHE A 35 4.90 11.09 -6.77
C PHE A 35 4.70 10.99 -5.27
N ASN A 36 5.05 9.82 -4.74
CA ASN A 36 5.02 9.60 -3.31
C ASN A 36 6.07 8.56 -2.94
N LYS A 37 6.95 8.90 -2.00
CA LYS A 37 8.01 8.00 -1.48
C LYS A 37 7.51 6.66 -0.93
N ASN A 38 6.21 6.56 -0.64
CA ASN A 38 5.58 5.36 -0.11
C ASN A 38 5.06 4.40 -1.19
N TRP A 39 5.12 4.78 -2.47
CA TRP A 39 5.09 3.81 -3.56
C TRP A 39 6.39 3.02 -3.57
N LYS A 40 6.30 1.70 -3.47
CA LYS A 40 7.45 0.80 -3.47
C LYS A 40 7.34 -0.16 -4.64
N ILE A 41 8.48 -0.51 -5.22
CA ILE A 41 8.58 -1.51 -6.28
C ILE A 41 9.41 -2.70 -5.80
N TYR A 42 8.99 -3.90 -6.19
CA TYR A 42 9.58 -5.16 -5.79
C TYR A 42 9.98 -5.97 -7.00
N LEU A 43 11.27 -6.35 -7.06
CA LEU A 43 11.79 -7.32 -8.01
C LEU A 43 11.99 -8.64 -7.27
N ASN A 44 11.33 -9.71 -7.70
CA ASN A 44 11.44 -11.03 -7.06
C ASN A 44 11.23 -10.99 -5.53
N LYS A 45 10.22 -10.24 -5.07
CA LYS A 45 9.87 -9.99 -3.66
C LYS A 45 10.88 -9.15 -2.86
N LYS A 46 11.96 -8.65 -3.49
CA LYS A 46 12.91 -7.72 -2.86
C LYS A 46 12.58 -6.29 -3.28
N SER A 47 12.45 -5.40 -2.29
CA SER A 47 12.23 -3.96 -2.57
C SER A 47 13.45 -3.41 -3.28
N LEU A 48 13.25 -2.63 -4.34
CA LEU A 48 14.35 -1.83 -4.88
C LEU A 48 14.72 -0.71 -3.89
N PRO A 49 16.01 -0.31 -3.84
CA PRO A 49 16.48 0.80 -3.03
C PRO A 49 15.76 2.14 -3.34
N GLU A 50 15.63 3.01 -2.35
CA GLU A 50 14.96 4.31 -2.52
C GLU A 50 15.71 5.27 -3.44
N ASN A 51 17.04 5.14 -3.56
CA ASN A 51 17.83 5.93 -4.49
C ASN A 51 17.57 5.57 -5.96
N GLU A 52 16.78 4.53 -6.24
CA GLU A 52 16.32 4.20 -7.59
C GLU A 52 14.90 4.71 -7.86
N HIS A 53 14.30 5.51 -6.97
CA HIS A 53 12.96 6.09 -7.12
C HIS A 53 13.06 7.60 -7.43
N TYR A 54 12.54 8.00 -8.58
CA TYR A 54 12.68 9.35 -9.12
C TYR A 54 11.32 9.95 -9.50
N ILE A 55 11.28 11.29 -9.54
CA ILE A 55 10.18 12.05 -10.13
C ILE A 55 10.45 12.22 -11.63
N ILE A 56 9.48 11.88 -12.47
CA ILE A 56 9.52 12.19 -13.91
C ILE A 56 8.32 13.03 -14.31
N ASN A 57 8.47 13.86 -15.35
CA ASN A 57 7.43 14.79 -15.81
C ASN A 57 6.90 15.74 -14.71
N GLY A 58 7.69 15.99 -13.66
CA GLY A 58 7.33 16.88 -12.55
C GLY A 58 6.31 16.32 -11.56
N PHE A 59 5.69 15.17 -11.82
CA PHE A 59 4.68 14.58 -10.93
C PHE A 59 4.71 13.07 -10.82
N ALA A 60 5.21 12.33 -11.82
CA ALA A 60 5.02 10.88 -11.89
C ALA A 60 6.10 10.12 -11.11
N ASN A 61 5.72 8.96 -10.58
CA ASN A 61 6.67 8.02 -9.97
C ASN A 61 7.46 7.29 -11.06
N SER A 62 8.76 7.10 -10.85
CA SER A 62 9.58 6.31 -11.76
C SER A 62 10.68 5.55 -11.05
N TRP A 63 11.10 4.42 -11.62
CA TRP A 63 12.21 3.62 -11.11
C TRP A 63 13.19 3.24 -12.20
N LEU A 64 14.49 3.34 -11.90
CA LEU A 64 15.54 2.84 -12.80
C LEU A 64 15.72 1.34 -12.59
N ILE A 65 15.31 0.56 -13.60
CA ILE A 65 15.44 -0.89 -13.58
C ILE A 65 16.71 -1.27 -14.35
N LYS A 66 17.63 -1.97 -13.68
CA LYS A 66 18.90 -2.44 -14.24
C LYS A 66 18.91 -3.93 -14.59
N GLU A 67 17.87 -4.65 -14.17
CA GLU A 67 17.73 -6.10 -14.37
C GLU A 67 17.47 -6.43 -15.84
N LYS A 68 18.05 -7.55 -16.30
CA LYS A 68 17.96 -8.01 -17.69
C LYS A 68 17.13 -9.28 -17.82
N GLY A 69 16.65 -9.54 -19.03
CA GLY A 69 15.81 -10.70 -19.33
C GLY A 69 14.34 -10.47 -18.98
N SER A 70 13.65 -11.54 -18.59
CA SER A 70 12.21 -11.54 -18.30
C SER A 70 11.95 -11.79 -16.82
N TYR A 71 11.12 -10.96 -16.20
CA TYR A 71 10.87 -10.98 -14.76
C TYR A 71 9.59 -10.25 -14.39
N ASN A 72 9.15 -10.47 -13.15
CA ASN A 72 7.96 -9.84 -12.60
C ASN A 72 8.35 -8.75 -11.60
N LEU A 73 7.64 -7.64 -11.69
CA LEU A 73 7.68 -6.52 -10.76
C LEU A 73 6.32 -6.36 -10.10
N ILE A 74 6.34 -5.97 -8.83
CA ILE A 74 5.13 -5.55 -8.10
C ILE A 74 5.33 -4.12 -7.66
N ILE A 75 4.38 -3.24 -7.96
CA ILE A 75 4.33 -1.90 -7.40
C ILE A 75 3.22 -1.87 -6.35
N GLU A 76 3.51 -1.35 -5.16
CA GLU A 76 2.56 -1.32 -4.05
C GLU A 76 2.65 -0.01 -3.25
N TYR A 77 1.49 0.54 -2.87
CA TYR A 77 1.39 1.74 -2.05
C TYR A 77 1.32 1.38 -0.56
N MET A 78 2.42 1.61 0.16
CA MET A 78 2.53 1.26 1.58
C MET A 78 1.49 1.88 2.52
N PRO A 79 1.03 3.14 2.34
CA PRO A 79 0.10 3.77 3.27
C PRO A 79 -1.23 3.04 3.37
N GLN A 80 -1.64 2.32 2.33
CA GLN A 80 -2.82 1.47 2.37
C GLN A 80 -2.71 0.39 3.46
N LYS A 81 -1.52 -0.19 3.68
CA LYS A 81 -1.29 -1.16 4.76
C LYS A 81 -1.43 -0.52 6.13
N TYR A 82 -0.85 0.66 6.34
CA TYR A 82 -0.96 1.39 7.61
C TYR A 82 -2.40 1.78 7.92
N MET A 83 -3.15 2.23 6.91
CA MET A 83 -4.57 2.54 7.05
C MET A 83 -5.38 1.32 7.48
N ASN A 84 -5.14 0.14 6.88
CA ASN A 84 -5.81 -1.09 7.28
C ASN A 84 -5.55 -1.46 8.75
N PHE A 85 -4.31 -1.30 9.23
CA PHE A 85 -3.99 -1.48 10.66
C PHE A 85 -4.70 -0.46 11.55
N GLY A 86 -4.75 0.81 11.13
CA GLY A 86 -5.45 1.86 11.86
C GLY A 86 -6.95 1.60 11.98
N ILE A 87 -7.60 1.12 10.92
CA ILE A 87 -9.01 0.73 10.93
C ILE A 87 -9.25 -0.40 11.92
N LEU A 88 -8.38 -1.42 11.94
CA LEU A 88 -8.49 -2.54 12.86
C LEU A 88 -8.42 -2.07 14.33
N ILE A 89 -7.41 -1.27 14.67
CA ILE A 89 -7.23 -0.72 16.02
C ILE A 89 -8.44 0.15 16.41
N SER A 90 -8.86 1.06 15.53
CA SER A 90 -9.99 1.95 15.79
C SER A 90 -11.29 1.18 16.02
N SER A 91 -11.51 0.11 15.27
CA SER A 91 -12.69 -0.75 15.41
C SER A 91 -12.69 -1.48 16.75
N LEU A 92 -11.53 -1.97 17.19
CA LEU A 92 -11.37 -2.60 18.51
C LEU A 92 -11.61 -1.59 19.64
N THR A 93 -11.02 -0.39 19.56
CA THR A 93 -11.24 0.66 20.56
C THR A 93 -12.72 1.02 20.65
N LEU A 94 -13.38 1.24 19.51
CA LEU A 94 -14.81 1.56 19.45
C LEU A 94 -15.65 0.46 20.10
N PHE A 95 -15.35 -0.81 19.82
CA PHE A 95 -16.04 -1.95 20.41
C PHE A 95 -15.92 -1.97 21.95
N PHE A 96 -14.72 -1.74 22.49
CA PHE A 96 -14.51 -1.69 23.94
C PHE A 96 -15.18 -0.48 24.60
N SER A 97 -15.12 0.69 23.98
CA SER A 97 -15.82 1.89 24.47
C SER A 97 -17.33 1.68 24.52
N ILE A 98 -17.92 1.09 23.47
CA ILE A 98 -19.35 0.77 23.43
C ILE A 98 -19.68 -0.25 24.54
N SER A 99 -18.89 -1.30 24.67
CA SER A 99 -19.09 -2.33 25.70
C SER A 99 -19.02 -1.75 27.13
N PHE A 100 -18.10 -0.83 27.37
CA PHE A 100 -17.98 -0.11 28.64
C PHE A 100 -19.21 0.75 28.94
N LEU A 101 -19.69 1.53 27.96
CA LEU A 101 -20.90 2.35 28.13
C LEU A 101 -22.14 1.49 28.38
N PHE A 102 -22.28 0.35 27.70
CA PHE A 102 -23.38 -0.58 27.96
C PHE A 102 -23.30 -1.19 29.36
N TYR A 103 -22.11 -1.57 29.82
CA TYR A 103 -21.88 -2.10 31.16
C TYR A 103 -22.27 -1.06 32.24
N ASP A 104 -21.79 0.16 32.11
CA ASP A 104 -22.10 1.27 33.02
C ASP A 104 -23.61 1.56 33.06
N PHE A 105 -24.27 1.63 31.89
CA PHE A 105 -25.71 1.86 31.80
C PHE A 105 -26.55 0.77 32.49
N ILE A 106 -26.17 -0.50 32.36
CA ILE A 106 -26.88 -1.62 33.00
C ILE A 106 -26.72 -1.56 34.53
N ILE A 107 -25.51 -1.24 35.02
CA ILE A 107 -25.25 -1.13 36.46
C ILE A 107 -25.95 0.09 37.05
N GLY A 108 -25.88 1.25 36.40
CA GLY A 108 -26.59 2.45 36.82
C GLY A 108 -28.10 2.23 36.94
N LYS A 109 -28.70 1.48 36.01
CA LYS A 109 -30.12 1.07 36.10
C LYS A 109 -30.41 0.13 37.28
N LYS A 110 -29.51 -0.78 37.63
CA LYS A 110 -29.67 -1.66 38.81
C LYS A 110 -29.59 -0.86 40.11
N GLY A 111 -28.65 0.05 40.26
CA GLY A 111 -28.51 0.91 41.45
C GLY A 111 -29.75 1.76 41.71
N ASN A 112 -30.33 2.36 40.67
CA ASN A 112 -31.52 3.20 40.79
C ASN A 112 -32.81 2.43 41.12
N ARG A 113 -32.87 1.12 40.88
CA ARG A 113 -34.03 0.27 41.26
C ARG A 113 -33.99 -0.19 42.72
N VAL A 114 -32.82 -0.24 43.35
CA VAL A 114 -32.67 -0.68 44.75
C VAL A 114 -32.93 0.47 45.73
N ASN A 115 -32.71 1.72 45.32
CA ASN A 115 -32.90 2.92 46.14
C ASN A 115 -34.32 3.51 46.07
N LYS A 116 -35.29 2.79 45.50
CA LYS A 116 -36.67 3.24 45.31
C LYS A 116 -37.63 2.23 45.93
#